data_AF-A0A9X1PRN0-F1
#
_entry.id   AF-A0A9X1PRN0-F1
#
_cell.length_a   1.000
_cell.length_b   1.000
_cell.length_c   1.000
_cell.angle_alpha   90.00
_cell.angle_beta   90.00
_cell.angle_gamma   90.00
#
_symmetry.space_group_name_H-M   'P 1'
#
loop_
_entity.id
_entity.type
_entity.pdbx_description
1 polymer ?
#
loop_
_entity_poly.entity_id
_entity_poly.type
_entity_poly.pdbx_seq_one_letter_code
_entity_poly.pdbx_strand_id
1 'polypeptide(L)'
;MMNAKELSSVYDTIMSIPGMNDQIKIDLKISRKNVLLLTQAISKALSDQVMNDSPDLIDISSKESKEELLALSNDCLQKSGLVELNDRLAKL
;
A
#
# COMPACT_ATOMS: atom_id res chain seq x y z
N MET A 1 1.82 19.10 -15.19
CA MET A 1 1.15 17.81 -14.93
C MET A 1 2.09 16.75 -15.44
N MET A 2 2.59 15.87 -14.57
CA MET A 2 3.43 14.75 -14.99
C MET A 2 2.54 13.74 -15.70
N ASN A 3 2.91 13.35 -16.92
CA ASN A 3 2.15 12.35 -17.67
C ASN A 3 2.63 10.94 -17.29
N ALA A 4 1.85 9.88 -17.57
CA ALA A 4 2.14 8.50 -17.16
C ALA A 4 3.58 8.03 -17.48
N LYS A 5 4.09 8.46 -18.63
CA LYS A 5 5.43 8.12 -19.10
C LYS A 5 6.54 8.75 -18.27
N GLU A 6 6.34 9.98 -17.79
CA GLU A 6 7.30 10.67 -16.92
C GLU A 6 7.32 10.03 -15.53
N LEU A 7 6.15 9.65 -15.01
CA LEU A 7 6.05 8.96 -13.73
C LEU A 7 6.71 7.57 -13.77
N SER A 8 6.50 6.80 -14.84
CA SER A 8 7.18 5.52 -15.06
C SER A 8 8.69 5.70 -15.11
N SER A 9 9.19 6.71 -15.83
CA SER A 9 10.63 7.00 -15.89
C SER A 9 11.22 7.38 -14.53
N VAL A 10 10.47 8.14 -13.73
CA VAL A 10 10.88 8.48 -12.35
C VAL A 10 10.88 7.23 -11.48
N TYR A 11 9.88 6.36 -11.59
CA TYR A 11 9.83 5.10 -10.87
C TYR A 11 11.01 4.20 -11.21
N ASP A 12 11.30 3.99 -12.49
CA ASP A 12 12.46 3.20 -12.93
C ASP A 12 13.77 3.78 -12.39
N THR A 13 13.88 5.11 -12.35
CA THR A 13 15.04 5.80 -11.78
C THR A 13 15.15 5.58 -10.28
N ILE A 14 14.04 5.69 -9.54
CA ILE A 14 14.00 5.44 -8.10
C ILE A 14 14.36 3.98 -7.83
N MET A 15 13.76 3.02 -8.53
CA MET A 15 14.05 1.59 -8.40
C MET A 15 15.49 1.22 -8.77
N SER A 16 16.15 2.03 -9.61
CA SER A 16 17.57 1.86 -9.96
C SER A 16 18.52 2.34 -8.86
N ILE A 17 18.01 2.99 -7.80
CA ILE A 17 18.83 3.38 -6.65
C ILE A 17 19.24 2.10 -5.89
N PRO A 18 20.56 1.88 -5.69
CA PRO A 18 21.04 0.75 -4.91
C PRO A 18 20.41 0.75 -3.51
N GLY A 19 19.94 -0.42 -3.06
CA GLY A 19 19.32 -0.60 -1.75
C GLY A 19 17.80 -0.42 -1.70
N MET A 20 17.13 -0.10 -2.81
CA MET A 20 15.66 0.00 -2.84
C MET A 20 14.93 -1.34 -2.63
N ASN A 21 15.61 -2.45 -2.89
CA ASN A 21 15.09 -3.79 -2.64
C ASN A 21 15.57 -4.37 -1.29
N ASP A 22 16.28 -3.58 -0.48
CA ASP A 22 16.78 -4.05 0.81
C ASP A 22 15.62 -4.20 1.79
N GLN A 23 15.54 -5.37 2.43
CA GLN A 23 14.54 -5.59 3.48
C GLN A 23 14.90 -4.78 4.73
N ILE A 24 14.00 -3.88 5.12
CA ILE A 24 14.13 -3.10 6.35
C ILE A 24 13.18 -3.61 7.44
N LYS A 25 13.62 -3.52 8.70
CA LYS A 25 12.77 -3.82 9.86
C LYS A 25 12.06 -2.55 10.32
N ILE A 26 10.73 -2.56 10.33
CA ILE A 26 9.90 -1.45 10.80
C ILE A 26 9.40 -1.74 12.22
N ASP A 27 9.77 -0.91 13.20
CA ASP A 27 9.16 -0.94 14.54
C ASP A 27 7.92 -0.03 14.56
N LEU A 28 6.74 -0.64 14.68
CA LEU A 28 5.45 0.03 14.49
C LEU A 28 4.70 0.11 15.83
N LYS A 29 4.52 1.33 16.35
CA LYS A 29 3.71 1.62 17.55
C LYS A 29 2.55 2.54 17.18
N ILE A 30 1.42 1.94 16.81
CA ILE A 30 0.20 2.67 16.41
C ILE A 30 -1.02 2.16 17.18
N SER A 31 -2.03 3.01 17.31
CA SER A 31 -3.29 2.65 17.98
C SER A 31 -4.12 1.69 17.12
N ARG A 32 -4.99 0.90 17.76
CA ARG A 32 -5.95 0.02 17.07
C ARG A 32 -6.80 0.74 16.01
N LYS A 33 -7.20 1.99 16.31
CA LYS A 33 -7.92 2.85 15.35
C LYS A 33 -7.08 3.10 14.10
N ASN A 34 -5.80 3.44 14.27
CA ASN A 34 -4.93 3.75 13.15
C ASN A 34 -4.58 2.50 12.35
N VAL A 35 -4.51 1.32 12.97
CA VAL A 35 -4.36 0.05 12.25
C VAL A 35 -5.54 -0.18 11.30
N LEU A 36 -6.77 -0.01 11.78
CA LEU A 36 -7.97 -0.16 10.93
C LEU A 36 -7.98 0.83 9.78
N LEU A 37 -7.68 2.10 10.04
CA LEU A 37 -7.62 3.13 9.00
C LEU A 37 -6.52 2.85 7.98
N LEU A 38 -5.35 2.38 8.44
CA LEU A 38 -4.24 2.00 7.56
C LEU A 38 -4.64 0.86 6.62
N THR A 39 -5.23 -0.20 7.16
CA THR A 39 -5.62 -1.34 6.32
C THR A 39 -6.72 -0.96 5.33
N GLN A 40 -7.71 -0.16 5.73
CA GLN A 40 -8.72 0.34 4.80
C GLN A 40 -8.12 1.26 3.72
N ALA A 41 -7.16 2.11 4.07
CA ALA A 41 -6.48 2.99 3.11
C ALA A 41 -5.68 2.18 2.08
N ILE A 42 -4.93 1.17 2.53
CA ILE A 42 -4.15 0.28 1.64
C ILE A 42 -5.10 -0.51 0.73
N SER A 43 -6.11 -1.17 1.29
CA SER A 43 -7.08 -1.95 0.51
C SER A 43 -7.79 -1.07 -0.52
N LYS A 44 -8.17 0.15 -0.15
CA LYS A 44 -8.79 1.10 -1.07
C LYS A 44 -7.82 1.52 -2.17
N ALA A 45 -6.62 1.96 -1.83
CA ALA A 45 -5.61 2.39 -2.80
C ALA A 45 -5.23 1.29 -3.81
N LEU A 46 -5.33 0.02 -3.42
CA LEU A 46 -5.04 -1.12 -4.28
C LEU A 46 -6.25 -1.64 -5.07
N SER A 47 -7.48 -1.38 -4.60
CA SER A 47 -8.73 -1.78 -5.26
C SER A 47 -9.21 -0.75 -6.26
N ASP A 48 -9.02 0.53 -5.94
CA ASP A 48 -9.34 1.66 -6.79
C ASP A 48 -8.28 1.74 -7.90
N GLN A 49 -8.47 0.97 -8.97
CA GLN A 49 -8.00 1.33 -10.31
C GLN A 49 -8.79 2.56 -10.76
N VAL A 50 -8.71 3.66 -10.00
CA VAL A 50 -9.39 4.88 -10.37
C VAL A 50 -8.70 5.33 -11.64
N MET A 51 -9.48 5.42 -12.72
CA MET A 51 -9.14 6.17 -13.91
C MET A 51 -9.01 7.66 -13.53
N ASN A 52 -7.98 7.99 -12.76
CA ASN A 52 -7.56 9.35 -12.54
C ASN A 52 -6.81 9.76 -13.80
N ASP A 53 -7.07 10.99 -14.28
CA ASP A 53 -6.32 11.58 -15.39
C ASP A 53 -4.80 11.69 -15.10
N SER A 54 -4.39 11.51 -13.85
CA SER A 54 -3.01 11.41 -13.40
C SER A 54 -2.74 10.05 -12.74
N PRO A 55 -1.82 9.23 -13.29
CA PRO A 55 -1.37 8.03 -12.61
C PRO A 55 -0.58 8.40 -11.35
N ASP A 56 -0.72 7.58 -10.32
CA ASP A 56 0.02 7.68 -9.06
C ASP A 56 1.03 6.53 -8.93
N LEU A 57 1.89 6.60 -7.91
CA LEU A 57 2.94 5.61 -7.65
C LEU A 57 2.37 4.19 -7.49
N ILE A 58 1.17 4.09 -6.91
CA ILE A 58 0.45 2.83 -6.75
C ILE A 58 0.05 2.25 -8.11
N ASP A 59 -0.33 3.07 -9.08
CA ASP A 59 -0.77 2.58 -10.41
C ASP A 59 0.36 1.91 -11.17
N ILE A 60 1.55 2.51 -11.10
CA ILE A 60 2.76 2.03 -11.80
C ILE A 60 3.59 1.02 -11.01
N SER A 61 3.26 0.79 -9.73
CA SER A 61 3.95 -0.20 -8.89
C SER A 61 3.70 -1.64 -9.37
N SER A 62 4.68 -2.52 -9.13
CA SER A 62 4.59 -3.92 -9.51
C SER A 62 3.50 -4.65 -8.71
N LYS A 63 2.96 -5.74 -9.29
CA LYS A 63 1.98 -6.59 -8.60
C LYS A 63 2.55 -7.16 -7.29
N GLU A 64 3.84 -7.50 -7.28
CA GLU A 64 4.56 -7.99 -6.11
C GLU A 64 4.57 -6.97 -4.98
N SER A 65 4.94 -5.71 -5.25
CA SER A 65 4.91 -4.65 -4.23
C SER A 65 3.50 -4.40 -3.68
N LYS A 66 2.47 -4.51 -4.52
CA LYS A 66 1.07 -4.42 -4.09
C LYS A 66 0.69 -5.57 -3.14
N GLU A 67 1.12 -6.79 -3.45
CA GLU A 67 0.89 -7.98 -2.62
C GLU A 67 1.64 -7.89 -1.27
N GLU A 68 2.87 -7.39 -1.26
CA GLU A 68 3.65 -7.15 -0.04
C GLU A 68 2.98 -6.11 0.89
N LEU A 69 2.47 -5.01 0.32
CA LEU A 69 1.73 -4.00 1.07
C LEU A 69 0.42 -4.55 1.65
N LEU A 70 -0.29 -5.41 0.92
CA LEU A 70 -1.47 -6.12 1.43
C LEU A 70 -1.09 -7.05 2.59
N ALA A 71 -0.03 -7.83 2.43
CA ALA A 71 0.46 -8.72 3.47
C ALA A 71 0.81 -7.95 4.75
N LEU A 72 1.51 -6.82 4.63
CA LEU A 72 1.83 -5.94 5.76
C LEU A 72 0.56 -5.43 6.48
N SER A 73 -0.46 -5.03 5.71
CA SER A 73 -1.72 -4.53 6.27
C SER A 73 -2.48 -5.62 7.03
N ASN A 74 -2.45 -6.85 6.53
CA ASN A 74 -3.06 -8.03 7.17
C ASN A 74 -2.30 -8.41 8.45
N ASP A 75 -0.97 -8.38 8.43
CA ASP A 75 -0.14 -8.59 9.60
C ASP A 75 -0.44 -7.59 10.71
N CYS A 76 -0.66 -6.32 10.36
CA CYS A 76 -1.04 -5.29 11.33
C CYS A 76 -2.42 -5.56 11.94
N LEU A 77 -3.41 -5.99 11.13
CA LEU A 77 -4.73 -6.39 11.62
C LEU A 77 -4.65 -7.60 12.56
N GLN A 78 -3.86 -8.60 12.19
CA GLN A 78 -3.67 -9.81 13.00
C GLN A 78 -3.01 -9.47 14.35
N LYS A 79 -1.93 -8.67 14.33
CA LYS A 79 -1.23 -8.23 15.55
C LYS A 79 -2.10 -7.36 16.46
N SER A 80 -3.03 -6.59 15.90
CA SER A 80 -3.93 -5.72 16.67
C SER A 80 -5.19 -6.44 17.18
N GLY A 81 -5.47 -7.65 16.69
CA GLY A 81 -6.66 -8.42 17.04
C GLY A 81 -7.95 -7.85 16.44
N LEU A 82 -7.86 -7.15 15.31
CA LEU A 82 -8.97 -6.41 14.71
C LEU A 82 -9.52 -7.07 13.43
N VAL A 83 -9.06 -8.27 13.09
CA VAL A 83 -9.45 -9.00 11.87
C VAL A 83 -10.98 -9.10 11.75
N GLU A 84 -11.65 -9.62 12.78
CA GLU A 84 -13.11 -9.77 12.75
C GLU A 84 -13.87 -8.43 12.61
N LEU A 85 -13.35 -7.38 13.23
CA LEU A 85 -13.96 -6.05 13.16
C LEU A 85 -13.79 -5.47 11.75
N ASN A 86 -12.61 -5.64 11.15
CA ASN A 86 -12.34 -5.22 9.79
C ASN A 86 -13.24 -5.96 8.79
N ASP A 87 -13.43 -7.29 8.95
CA ASP A 87 -14.31 -8.08 8.09
C ASP A 87 -15.77 -7.65 8.19
N ARG A 88 -16.23 -7.26 9.38
CA ARG A 88 -17.58 -6.70 9.56
C ARG A 88 -17.71 -5.36 8.86
N LEU A 89 -16.69 -4.50 8.96
CA LEU A 89 -16.67 -3.19 8.30
C LEU A 89 -16.58 -3.30 6.78
N ALA A 90 -15.89 -4.31 6.25
CA ALA A 90 -15.80 -4.54 4.81
C ALA A 90 -17.12 -5.09 4.20
N LYS A 91 -18.01 -5.63 5.04
CA LYS A 91 -19.33 -6.15 4.64
C LYS A 91 -20.46 -5.14 4.84
N LEU A 92 -20.16 -3.97 5.39
CA LEU A 92 -21.06 -2.82 5.51
C LEU A 92 -21.10 -2.04 4.20
#